data_AF-A0A1H8HR91-F1
#
_entry.id   AF-A0A1H8HR91-F1
#
_cell.length_a   1.000
_cell.length_b   1.000
_cell.length_c   1.000
_cell.angle_alpha   90.00
_cell.angle_beta   90.00
_cell.angle_gamma   90.00
#
_symmetry.space_group_name_H-M   'P 1'
#
loop_
_entity.id
_entity.type
_entity.pdbx_description
1 polymer ?
#
loop_
_entity_poly.entity_id
_entity_poly.type
_entity_poly.pdbx_seq_one_letter_code
_entity_poly.pdbx_strand_id
1 'polypeptide(L)'
;MDELSRAVILISVSYLKSDAVLTAEFADAFGTAADEWRARARAVQSETFTVPVDWDGGGLGELRDVVRAEIARRHPELSAEAADAIADYWAFCNR
;
A
#
# COMPACT_ATOMS: atom_id res chain seq x y z
N MET A 1 -12.71 -7.66 -6.33
CA MET A 1 -11.65 -7.04 -5.52
C MET A 1 -12.02 -7.23 -4.07
N ASP A 2 -11.19 -7.91 -3.29
CA ASP A 2 -11.41 -8.13 -1.86
C ASP A 2 -11.27 -6.82 -1.07
N GLU A 3 -11.74 -6.82 0.18
CA GLU A 3 -11.80 -5.62 1.02
C GLU A 3 -10.41 -5.12 1.44
N LEU A 4 -9.46 -6.02 1.64
CA LEU A 4 -8.09 -5.64 1.98
C LEU A 4 -7.41 -4.93 0.80
N SER A 5 -7.55 -5.47 -0.41
CA SER A 5 -7.07 -4.81 -1.64
C SER A 5 -7.66 -3.41 -1.81
N ARG A 6 -8.97 -3.25 -1.61
CA ARG A 6 -9.62 -1.94 -1.67
C ARG A 6 -9.03 -0.97 -0.64
N ALA A 7 -8.80 -1.44 0.59
CA ALA A 7 -8.26 -0.63 1.66
C ALA A 7 -6.79 -0.23 1.40
N VAL A 8 -5.99 -1.17 0.90
CA VAL A 8 -4.59 -0.95 0.50
C VAL A 8 -4.50 0.06 -0.64
N ILE A 9 -5.34 -0.06 -1.67
CA ILE A 9 -5.40 0.92 -2.75
C ILE A 9 -5.74 2.30 -2.18
N LEU A 10 -6.82 2.40 -1.39
CA LEU A 10 -7.29 3.67 -0.84
C LEU A 10 -6.21 4.40 -0.04
N ILE A 11 -5.50 3.70 0.86
CA ILE A 11 -4.43 4.31 1.66
C ILE A 11 -3.20 4.64 0.81
N SER A 12 -2.90 3.84 -0.20
CA SER A 12 -1.68 3.98 -1.03
C SER A 12 -1.81 5.02 -2.13
N VAL A 13 -3.03 5.44 -2.51
CA VAL A 13 -3.25 6.54 -3.48
C VAL A 13 -3.59 7.87 -2.80
N SER A 14 -3.83 7.85 -1.48
CA SER A 14 -4.25 9.02 -0.71
C SER A 14 -3.12 9.66 0.10
N TYR A 15 -1.86 9.36 -0.22
CA TYR A 15 -0.68 9.78 0.54
C TYR A 15 -0.43 11.30 0.60
N LEU A 16 -1.08 12.09 -0.26
CA LEU A 16 -1.05 13.56 -0.21
C LEU A 16 -2.26 14.18 0.52
N LYS A 17 -3.26 13.37 0.87
CA LYS A 17 -4.47 13.85 1.55
C LYS A 17 -4.20 14.03 3.04
N SER A 18 -4.92 14.96 3.65
CA SER A 18 -4.88 15.09 5.11
C SER A 18 -5.51 13.88 5.80
N ASP A 19 -5.14 13.65 7.06
CA ASP A 19 -5.67 12.55 7.86
C ASP A 19 -7.21 12.58 7.97
N ALA A 20 -7.79 13.78 8.07
CA ALA A 20 -9.23 13.98 8.13
C ALA A 20 -9.95 13.54 6.84
N VAL A 21 -9.37 13.84 5.67
CA VAL A 21 -9.93 13.41 4.39
C VAL A 21 -9.82 11.90 4.23
N LEU A 22 -8.66 11.32 4.57
CA LEU A 22 -8.47 9.87 4.52
C LEU A 22 -9.45 9.14 5.46
N THR A 23 -9.65 9.67 6.66
CA THR A 23 -10.62 9.12 7.62
C THR A 23 -12.03 9.13 7.06
N ALA A 24 -12.45 10.24 6.45
CA ALA A 24 -13.76 10.35 5.83
C ALA A 24 -13.95 9.37 4.66
N GLU A 25 -12.93 9.19 3.81
CA GLU A 25 -12.98 8.23 2.70
C GLU A 25 -13.03 6.77 3.18
N PHE A 26 -12.30 6.44 4.25
CA PHE A 26 -12.42 5.12 4.87
C PHE A 26 -13.80 4.89 5.49
N ALA A 27 -14.37 5.90 6.16
CA ALA A 27 -15.73 5.83 6.70
C ALA A 27 -16.78 5.64 5.60
N ASP A 28 -16.64 6.33 4.47
CA ASP A 28 -17.53 6.18 3.31
C ASP A 28 -17.41 4.79 2.66
N ALA A 29 -16.18 4.29 2.50
CA ALA A 29 -15.93 3.03 1.81
C ALA A 29 -16.25 1.77 2.65
N PHE A 30 -16.09 1.84 3.97
CA PHE A 30 -16.12 0.67 4.86
C PHE A 30 -17.09 0.80 6.06
N GLY A 31 -17.75 1.94 6.23
CA GLY A 31 -18.72 2.15 7.30
C GLY A 31 -18.12 1.93 8.70
N THR A 32 -18.79 1.12 9.53
CA THR A 32 -18.36 0.84 10.90
C THR A 32 -17.05 0.05 11.00
N ALA A 33 -16.60 -0.59 9.92
CA ALA A 33 -15.34 -1.33 9.87
C ALA A 33 -14.15 -0.47 9.38
N ALA A 34 -14.36 0.83 9.15
CA ALA A 34 -13.35 1.73 8.60
C ALA A 34 -12.01 1.72 9.36
N ASP A 35 -12.06 1.81 10.69
CA ASP A 35 -10.84 1.82 11.51
C ASP A 35 -10.07 0.49 11.43
N GLU A 36 -10.79 -0.65 11.39
CA GLU A 36 -10.18 -1.97 11.23
C GLU A 36 -9.47 -2.10 9.88
N TRP A 37 -10.16 -1.73 8.79
CA TRP A 37 -9.60 -1.81 7.45
C TRP A 37 -8.45 -0.83 7.23
N ARG A 38 -8.55 0.37 7.82
CA ARG A 38 -7.45 1.35 7.81
C ARG A 38 -6.22 0.82 8.54
N ALA A 39 -6.40 0.23 9.72
CA ALA A 39 -5.31 -0.35 10.49
C ALA A 39 -4.63 -1.51 9.74
N ARG A 40 -5.43 -2.41 9.13
CA ARG A 40 -4.90 -3.50 8.30
C ARG A 40 -4.13 -2.99 7.08
N ALA A 41 -4.71 -2.08 6.32
CA ALA A 41 -4.04 -1.50 5.15
C ALA A 41 -2.73 -0.78 5.52
N ARG A 42 -2.71 -0.08 6.67
CA ARG A 42 -1.51 0.58 7.18
C ARG A 42 -0.43 -0.41 7.60
N ALA A 43 -0.80 -1.58 8.13
CA ALA A 43 0.15 -2.64 8.45
C ALA A 43 0.85 -3.15 7.17
N VAL A 44 0.08 -3.47 6.13
CA VAL A 44 0.63 -3.89 4.82
C VAL A 44 1.52 -2.80 4.23
N GLN A 45 1.11 -1.52 4.30
CA GLN A 45 1.92 -0.39 3.85
C GLN A 45 3.22 -0.24 4.64
N SER A 46 3.21 -0.55 5.93
CA SER A 46 4.43 -0.48 6.75
C SER A 46 5.40 -1.61 6.41
N GLU A 47 4.89 -2.77 5.99
CA GLU A 47 5.73 -3.90 5.56
C GLU A 47 6.56 -3.58 4.32
N THR A 48 6.11 -2.69 3.41
CA THR A 48 6.92 -2.32 2.23
C THR A 48 8.28 -1.75 2.60
N PHE A 49 8.38 -1.05 3.74
CA PHE A 49 9.64 -0.48 4.23
C PHE A 49 10.56 -1.52 4.90
N THR A 50 10.09 -2.76 5.06
CA THR A 50 10.88 -3.88 5.57
C THR A 50 11.45 -4.76 4.45
N VAL A 51 11.06 -4.50 3.20
CA VAL A 51 11.56 -5.27 2.05
C VAL A 51 13.03 -4.90 1.81
N PRO A 52 13.96 -5.87 1.82
CA PRO A 52 15.34 -5.61 1.48
C PRO A 52 15.44 -5.29 -0.01
N VAL A 53 15.97 -4.11 -0.33
CA VAL A 53 16.26 -3.67 -1.70
C VAL A 53 17.74 -3.33 -1.82
N ASP A 54 18.33 -3.61 -2.98
CA ASP A 54 19.71 -3.26 -3.28
C ASP A 54 19.75 -1.85 -3.90
N TRP A 55 20.04 -0.85 -3.08
CA TRP A 55 20.10 0.54 -3.50
C TRP A 55 21.24 0.86 -4.48
N ASP A 56 22.30 0.05 -4.50
CA ASP A 56 23.46 0.25 -5.37
C ASP A 56 23.31 -0.49 -6.71
N GLY A 57 22.44 -1.50 -6.75
CA GLY A 57 22.30 -2.42 -7.87
C GLY A 57 21.24 -2.08 -8.91
N GLY A 58 20.40 -1.06 -8.71
CA GLY A 58 19.28 -0.79 -9.63
C GLY A 58 18.64 0.60 -9.54
N GLY A 59 17.84 0.92 -10.56
CA GLY A 59 17.04 2.15 -10.59
C GLY A 59 15.77 2.03 -9.74
N LEU A 60 15.20 3.16 -9.30
CA LEU A 60 14.00 3.18 -8.45
C LEU A 60 12.83 2.33 -9.01
N GLY A 61 12.69 2.25 -10.33
CA GLY A 61 11.69 1.39 -10.98
C GLY A 61 11.92 -0.11 -10.77
N GLU A 62 13.18 -0.56 -10.79
CA GLU A 62 13.54 -1.95 -10.51
C GLU A 62 13.36 -2.27 -9.03
N LEU A 63 13.73 -1.33 -8.14
CA LEU A 63 13.50 -1.49 -6.70
C LEU A 63 12.00 -1.54 -6.37
N ARG A 64 11.19 -0.72 -7.03
CA ARG A 64 9.72 -0.78 -6.96
C ARG A 64 9.19 -2.15 -7.38
N ASP A 65 9.70 -2.73 -8.47
CA ASP A 65 9.27 -4.05 -8.93
C ASP A 65 9.65 -5.17 -7.94
N VAL A 66 10.79 -5.06 -7.26
CA VAL A 66 11.18 -5.95 -6.15
C VAL A 66 10.19 -5.85 -4.99
N VAL A 67 9.85 -4.63 -4.56
CA VAL A 67 8.88 -4.39 -3.49
C VAL A 67 7.50 -4.94 -3.85
N ARG A 68 7.03 -4.68 -5.07
CA ARG A 68 5.75 -5.23 -5.56
C ARG A 68 5.75 -6.76 -5.50
N ALA A 69 6.78 -7.40 -6.02
CA ALA A 69 6.86 -8.86 -6.05
C ALA A 69 6.88 -9.46 -4.64
N GLU A 70 7.62 -8.85 -3.72
CA GLU A 70 7.69 -9.31 -2.33
C GLU A 70 6.37 -9.13 -1.58
N ILE A 71 5.66 -8.01 -1.79
CA ILE A 71 4.33 -7.81 -1.18
C ILE A 71 3.31 -8.79 -1.75
N ALA A 72 3.27 -9.00 -3.07
CA ALA A 72 2.39 -9.99 -3.68
C ALA A 72 2.68 -11.42 -3.19
N ARG A 73 3.94 -11.72 -2.87
CA ARG A 73 4.34 -13.01 -2.28
C ARG A 73 3.88 -13.15 -0.81
N ARG A 74 3.96 -12.08 -0.02
CA ARG A 74 3.57 -12.08 1.40
C ARG A 74 2.05 -12.05 1.59
N HIS A 75 1.34 -11.36 0.70
CA HIS A 75 -0.10 -11.17 0.74
C HIS A 75 -0.74 -11.67 -0.58
N PRO A 76 -0.78 -12.99 -0.81
CA PRO A 76 -1.36 -13.57 -2.03
C PRO A 76 -2.86 -13.29 -2.19
N GLU A 77 -3.54 -12.84 -1.14
CA GLU A 77 -4.92 -12.34 -1.16
C GLU A 77 -5.07 -10.98 -1.84
N LEU A 78 -3.99 -10.19 -1.97
CA LEU A 78 -4.06 -8.89 -2.62
C LEU A 78 -4.23 -9.03 -4.13
N SER A 79 -5.00 -8.12 -4.71
CA SER A 79 -5.05 -7.93 -6.14
C SER A 79 -3.71 -7.39 -6.65
N ALA A 80 -3.41 -7.69 -7.92
CA ALA A 80 -2.24 -7.11 -8.59
C ALA A 80 -2.24 -5.58 -8.53
N GLU A 81 -3.41 -4.95 -8.68
CA GLU A 81 -3.59 -3.50 -8.57
C GLU A 81 -3.24 -2.96 -7.18
N ALA A 82 -3.59 -3.67 -6.10
CA ALA A 82 -3.22 -3.26 -4.75
C ALA A 82 -1.71 -3.38 -4.51
N ALA A 83 -1.07 -4.43 -5.04
CA ALA A 83 0.37 -4.59 -4.99
C ALA A 83 1.12 -3.52 -5.82
N ASP A 84 0.59 -3.13 -6.98
CA ASP A 84 1.13 -2.01 -7.76
C ASP A 84 0.99 -0.68 -7.01
N ALA A 85 -0.21 -0.36 -6.49
CA ALA A 85 -0.47 0.90 -5.79
C ALA A 85 0.43 1.10 -4.56
N ILE A 86 0.64 0.04 -3.77
CA ILE A 86 1.48 0.14 -2.57
C ILE A 86 2.97 0.23 -2.90
N ALA A 87 3.42 -0.39 -4.00
CA ALA A 87 4.79 -0.25 -4.49
C ALA A 87 5.05 1.14 -5.06
N ASP A 88 4.07 1.74 -5.75
CA ASP A 88 4.14 3.13 -6.23
C ASP A 88 4.21 4.13 -5.06
N TYR A 89 3.42 3.89 -4.00
CA TYR A 89 3.53 4.65 -2.75
C TYR A 89 4.93 4.54 -2.13
N TRP A 90 5.48 3.33 -2.02
CA TRP A 90 6.83 3.13 -1.50
C TRP A 90 7.87 3.87 -2.34
N ALA A 91 7.76 3.81 -3.67
CA ALA A 91 8.67 4.51 -4.58
C ALA A 91 8.57 6.03 -4.42
N PHE A 92 7.36 6.58 -4.25
CA PHE A 92 7.15 8.00 -3.94
C PHE A 92 7.85 8.42 -2.64
N CYS A 93 7.75 7.61 -1.59
CA CYS A 93 8.40 7.90 -0.30
C CYS A 93 9.93 7.82 -0.32
N ASN A 94 10.52 7.16 -1.32
CA ASN A 94 11.97 6.96 -1.45
C ASN A 94 12.58 7.64 -2.69
N ARG A 95 11.84 8.56 -3.31
CA ARG A 95 12.31 9.41 -4.42
C ARG A 95 12.97 10.68 -3.90
#